data_AF-A0A2T1D7F2-F1
#
_entry.id   AF-A0A2T1D7F2-F1
#
_cell.length_a   1.000
_cell.length_b   1.000
_cell.length_c   1.000
_cell.angle_alpha   90.00
_cell.angle_beta   90.00
_cell.angle_gamma   90.00
#
_symmetry.space_group_name_H-M   'P 1'
#
loop_
_entity.id
_entity.type
_entity.pdbx_description
1 polymer ?
#
loop_
_entity_poly.entity_id
_entity_poly.type
_entity_poly.pdbx_seq_one_letter_code
_entity_poly.pdbx_strand_id
1 'polypeptide(L)'
;MSSNPGGISQSNSGSMSGGMQAAIGDHNKQTMSNEESSASNIPTQTEVVELLAQIEQLIQNAQLPEAAKEKAKKYLETAKIEAQEKEPDKQLISKNLERVTKNLEEVDKTVDASKRIFEKFVPLVVKIASWLGTAAGALWTTLPVV
;
A
#
# COMPACT_ATOMS: atom_id res chain seq x y z
N MET A 1 -24.53 -35.03 -44.02
CA MET A 1 -24.27 -35.77 -42.77
C MET A 1 -23.20 -34.95 -42.03
N SER A 2 -23.59 -33.97 -41.19
CA SER A 2 -23.57 -34.03 -39.71
C SER A 2 -22.43 -34.90 -39.15
N SER A 3 -21.55 -34.43 -38.25
CA SER A 3 -21.91 -33.81 -36.97
C SER A 3 -20.78 -32.97 -36.35
N ASN A 4 -21.16 -31.89 -35.65
CA ASN A 4 -20.48 -31.34 -34.48
C ASN A 4 -20.79 -32.22 -33.25
N PRO A 5 -19.82 -32.46 -32.36
CA PRO A 5 -20.02 -32.12 -30.94
C PRO A 5 -18.71 -31.55 -30.34
N GLY A 6 -18.72 -30.47 -29.57
CA GLY A 6 -19.30 -30.41 -28.24
C GLY A 6 -18.18 -29.92 -27.30
N GLY A 7 -18.43 -28.82 -26.60
CA GLY A 7 -17.48 -28.26 -25.64
C GLY A 7 -17.17 -29.24 -24.51
N ILE A 8 -15.93 -29.20 -24.02
CA ILE A 8 -15.60 -29.76 -22.72
C ILE A 8 -15.33 -28.60 -21.78
N SER A 9 -16.37 -28.26 -21.03
CA SER A 9 -16.26 -27.58 -19.75
C SER A 9 -15.78 -28.63 -18.74
N GLN A 10 -14.61 -28.42 -18.15
CA GLN A 10 -14.16 -29.20 -16.99
C GLN A 10 -13.86 -28.24 -15.84
N SER A 11 -14.82 -28.15 -14.93
CA SER A 11 -14.62 -27.63 -13.58
C SER A 11 -13.74 -28.62 -12.82
N ASN A 12 -12.53 -28.20 -12.41
CA ASN A 12 -11.76 -28.92 -11.40
C ASN A 12 -11.78 -28.12 -10.10
N SER A 13 -12.77 -28.42 -9.26
CA SER A 13 -12.78 -28.09 -7.84
C SER A 13 -11.80 -29.02 -7.12
N GLY A 14 -10.54 -28.60 -7.02
CA GLY A 14 -9.51 -29.35 -6.33
C GLY A 14 -8.52 -28.40 -5.67
N SER A 15 -8.63 -28.27 -4.35
CA SER A 15 -7.64 -27.59 -3.51
C SER A 15 -6.29 -28.29 -3.68
N MET A 16 -5.34 -27.64 -4.34
CA MET A 16 -3.95 -28.12 -4.42
C MET A 16 -3.05 -27.05 -3.79
N SER A 17 -2.88 -27.19 -2.48
CA SER A 17 -1.78 -26.62 -1.70
C SER A 17 -0.47 -27.31 -2.12
N GLY A 18 0.53 -26.55 -2.55
CA GLY A 18 1.88 -27.07 -2.77
C GLY A 18 2.53 -26.47 -4.01
N GLY A 19 3.75 -25.96 -3.83
CA GLY A 19 4.48 -25.15 -4.81
C GLY A 19 4.84 -25.85 -6.13
N MET A 20 5.31 -25.00 -7.06
CA MET A 20 5.90 -25.29 -8.37
C MET A 20 4.92 -25.49 -9.53
N GLN A 21 4.52 -24.38 -10.16
CA GLN A 21 4.12 -24.42 -11.57
C GLN A 21 5.37 -24.22 -12.44
N ALA A 22 5.94 -25.34 -12.88
CA ALA A 22 6.85 -25.38 -14.01
C ALA A 22 6.04 -25.04 -15.28
N ALA A 23 6.22 -23.83 -15.79
CA ALA A 23 5.73 -23.45 -17.11
C ALA A 23 6.61 -24.13 -18.18
N ILE A 24 6.20 -25.32 -18.63
CA ILE A 24 6.76 -25.94 -19.83
C ILE A 24 5.86 -25.53 -21.01
N GLY A 25 6.32 -24.55 -21.78
CA GLY A 25 5.65 -24.08 -23.00
C GLY A 25 6.31 -22.81 -23.54
N ASP A 26 7.02 -22.93 -24.66
CA ASP A 26 8.06 -22.01 -25.17
C ASP A 26 7.57 -20.62 -25.64
N HIS A 27 6.34 -20.22 -25.34
CA HIS A 27 5.80 -18.90 -25.72
C HIS A 27 4.81 -18.32 -24.69
N ASN A 28 4.85 -18.75 -23.42
CA ASN A 28 3.98 -18.16 -22.42
C ASN A 28 4.58 -16.83 -21.91
N LYS A 29 4.27 -15.72 -22.58
CA LYS A 29 4.40 -14.40 -21.98
C LYS A 29 3.34 -14.29 -20.89
N GLN A 30 3.68 -14.75 -19.70
CA GLN A 30 2.87 -14.58 -18.51
C GLN A 30 2.88 -13.09 -18.13
N THR A 31 2.02 -12.32 -18.80
CA THR A 31 1.62 -11.00 -18.30
C THR A 31 0.71 -11.34 -17.13
N MET A 32 1.25 -11.27 -15.91
CA MET A 32 0.43 -11.25 -14.70
C MET A 32 -0.42 -9.98 -14.75
N SER A 33 -1.52 -10.02 -15.50
CA SER A 33 -2.68 -9.22 -15.18
C SER A 33 -3.17 -9.79 -13.86
N ASN A 34 -2.92 -9.03 -12.80
CA ASN A 34 -3.30 -9.34 -11.43
C ASN A 34 -4.83 -9.29 -11.35
N GLU A 35 -5.50 -10.33 -11.86
CA GLU A 35 -6.95 -10.50 -11.73
C GLU A 35 -7.28 -10.73 -10.25
N GLU A 36 -7.80 -9.65 -9.67
CA GLU A 36 -8.69 -9.60 -8.51
C GLU A 36 -9.27 -10.96 -8.14
N SER A 37 -8.80 -11.48 -7.02
CA SER A 37 -9.37 -12.66 -6.39
C SER A 37 -9.62 -12.36 -4.92
N SER A 38 -10.91 -12.22 -4.60
CA SER A 38 -11.52 -12.23 -3.26
C SER A 38 -11.51 -10.90 -2.50
N ALA A 39 -12.69 -10.53 -1.99
CA ALA A 39 -12.98 -9.38 -1.15
C ALA A 39 -12.01 -9.25 0.05
N SER A 40 -10.85 -8.69 -0.21
CA SER A 40 -9.84 -8.32 0.76
C SER A 40 -9.90 -6.79 0.87
N ASN A 41 -10.01 -6.27 2.09
CA ASN A 41 -9.99 -4.83 2.38
C ASN A 41 -8.60 -4.18 2.10
N ILE A 42 -7.79 -4.79 1.24
CA ILE A 42 -6.46 -4.32 0.87
C ILE A 42 -6.66 -3.27 -0.23
N PRO A 43 -6.19 -2.02 -0.04
CA PRO A 43 -6.38 -0.99 -1.05
C PRO A 43 -5.61 -1.32 -2.32
N THR A 44 -6.18 -0.94 -3.46
CA THR A 44 -5.52 -0.91 -4.77
C THR A 44 -4.38 0.11 -4.80
N GLN A 45 -3.54 0.05 -5.83
CA GLN A 45 -2.46 1.02 -6.03
C GLN A 45 -2.99 2.47 -6.11
N THR A 46 -4.08 2.70 -6.84
CA THR A 46 -4.73 4.02 -6.95
C THR A 46 -5.21 4.50 -5.59
N GLU A 47 -5.87 3.63 -4.81
CA GLU A 47 -6.31 3.97 -3.46
C GLU A 47 -5.13 4.27 -2.54
N VAL A 48 -3.98 3.61 -2.68
CA VAL A 48 -2.76 3.93 -1.91
C VAL A 48 -2.24 5.33 -2.25
N VAL A 49 -2.24 5.72 -3.53
CA VAL A 49 -1.87 7.09 -3.94
C VAL A 49 -2.84 8.12 -3.34
N GLU A 50 -4.13 7.82 -3.31
CA GLU A 50 -5.14 8.67 -2.68
C GLU A 50 -4.97 8.75 -1.16
N LEU A 51 -4.67 7.64 -0.49
CA LEU A 51 -4.40 7.60 0.95
C LEU A 51 -3.16 8.45 1.30
N LEU A 52 -2.10 8.36 0.49
CA LEU A 52 -0.90 9.20 0.64
C LEU A 52 -1.22 10.69 0.44
N ALA A 53 -2.07 11.03 -0.53
CA ALA A 53 -2.53 12.40 -0.72
C ALA A 53 -3.40 12.91 0.45
N GLN A 54 -4.26 12.05 1.02
CA GLN A 54 -5.04 12.37 2.21
C GLN A 54 -4.14 12.65 3.43
N ILE A 55 -3.08 11.86 3.61
CA ILE A 55 -2.08 12.09 4.65
C ILE A 55 -1.39 13.45 4.45
N GLU A 56 -1.00 13.80 3.23
CA GLU A 56 -0.40 15.10 2.95
C GLU A 56 -1.36 16.24 3.30
N GLN A 57 -2.61 16.17 2.83
CA GLN A 57 -3.63 17.18 3.14
C GLN A 57 -3.86 17.30 4.65
N LEU A 58 -3.90 16.20 5.38
CA LEU A 58 -4.02 16.21 6.83
C LEU A 58 -2.89 17.00 7.50
N ILE A 59 -1.65 16.78 7.06
CA ILE A 59 -0.47 17.45 7.61
C ILE A 59 -0.43 18.93 7.20
N GLN A 60 -0.74 19.26 5.95
CA GLN A 60 -0.73 20.64 5.45
C GLN A 60 -1.77 21.51 6.16
N ASN A 61 -2.93 20.96 6.47
CA ASN A 61 -4.01 21.66 7.17
C ASN A 61 -3.83 21.69 8.70
N ALA A 62 -2.86 20.98 9.24
CA ALA A 62 -2.63 20.95 10.67
C ALA A 62 -1.92 22.21 11.19
N GLN A 63 -2.10 22.51 12.48
CA GLN A 63 -1.36 23.58 13.16
C GLN A 63 0.02 23.09 13.60
N LEU A 64 0.88 22.81 12.61
CA LEU A 64 2.27 22.39 12.79
C LEU A 64 3.24 23.48 12.31
N PRO A 65 4.49 23.50 12.80
CA PRO A 65 5.53 24.35 12.25
C PRO A 65 5.70 24.11 10.74
N GLU A 66 5.86 25.19 9.96
CA GLU A 66 5.95 25.11 8.50
C GLU A 66 7.10 24.20 8.04
N ALA A 67 8.25 24.27 8.72
CA ALA A 67 9.39 23.41 8.45
C ALA A 67 9.07 21.90 8.60
N ALA A 68 8.19 21.55 9.55
CA ALA A 68 7.76 20.17 9.73
C ALA A 68 6.81 19.73 8.60
N LYS A 69 5.89 20.60 8.17
CA LYS A 69 4.99 20.33 7.04
C LYS A 69 5.75 20.11 5.74
N GLU A 70 6.70 21.00 5.44
CA GLU A 70 7.59 20.92 4.27
C GLU A 70 8.40 19.62 4.25
N LYS A 71 8.99 19.23 5.39
CA LYS A 71 9.76 18.00 5.50
C LYS A 71 8.90 16.75 5.31
N ALA A 72 7.71 16.69 5.93
CA ALA A 72 6.76 15.60 5.73
C ALA A 72 6.28 15.52 4.28
N LYS A 73 5.97 16.66 3.65
CA LYS A 73 5.53 16.74 2.25
C LYS A 73 6.55 16.09 1.30
N LYS A 74 7.84 16.39 1.44
CA LYS A 74 8.89 15.80 0.60
C LYS A 74 8.94 14.27 0.66
N TYR A 75 8.78 13.69 1.86
CA TYR A 75 8.71 12.24 2.01
C TYR A 75 7.44 11.66 1.40
N LEU A 76 6.29 12.33 1.55
CA LEU A 76 5.03 11.90 0.95
C LEU A 76 5.02 12.02 -0.57
N GLU A 77 5.61 13.06 -1.13
CA GLU A 77 5.79 13.20 -2.58
C GLU A 77 6.62 12.05 -3.14
N THR A 78 7.73 11.71 -2.48
CA THR A 78 8.57 10.56 -2.87
C THR A 78 7.76 9.25 -2.82
N ALA A 79 7.00 9.02 -1.74
CA ALA A 79 6.16 7.83 -1.61
C ALA A 79 5.05 7.77 -2.66
N LYS A 80 4.44 8.90 -3.04
CA LYS A 80 3.40 8.96 -4.08
C LYS A 80 3.97 8.68 -5.46
N ILE A 81 5.12 9.25 -5.79
CA ILE A 81 5.80 9.00 -7.07
C ILE A 81 6.07 7.50 -7.20
N GLU A 82 6.67 6.92 -6.17
CA GLU A 82 6.97 5.47 -6.14
C GLU A 82 5.68 4.62 -6.22
N ALA A 83 4.62 5.02 -5.52
CA ALA A 83 3.34 4.33 -5.57
C ALA A 83 2.66 4.40 -6.94
N GLN A 84 3.05 5.31 -7.84
CA GLN A 84 2.53 5.42 -9.20
C GLN A 84 3.34 4.62 -10.23
N GLU A 85 4.50 4.09 -9.84
CA GLU A 85 5.33 3.27 -10.73
C GLU A 85 4.62 1.98 -11.13
N LYS A 86 4.98 1.43 -12.29
CA LYS A 86 4.39 0.16 -12.76
C LYS A 86 4.68 -0.98 -11.77
N GLU A 87 5.86 -0.97 -11.16
CA GLU A 87 6.28 -1.91 -10.13
C GLU A 87 6.77 -1.12 -8.90
N PRO A 88 5.86 -0.73 -7.99
CA PRO A 88 6.22 0.12 -6.85
C PRO A 88 7.20 -0.54 -5.89
N ASP A 89 8.25 0.19 -5.49
CA ASP A 89 9.11 -0.16 -4.36
C ASP A 89 8.37 0.10 -3.03
N LYS A 90 7.69 -0.94 -2.56
CA LYS A 90 6.99 -0.96 -1.27
C LYS A 90 7.91 -0.70 -0.08
N GLN A 91 9.20 -1.05 -0.14
CA GLN A 91 10.14 -0.76 0.93
C GLN A 91 10.44 0.74 1.00
N LEU A 92 10.60 1.38 -0.16
CA LEU A 92 10.82 2.82 -0.23
C LEU A 92 9.60 3.62 0.23
N ILE A 93 8.39 3.20 -0.14
CA ILE A 93 7.14 3.80 0.34
C ILE A 93 7.04 3.70 1.87
N SER A 94 7.28 2.50 2.41
CA SER A 94 7.29 2.23 3.85
C SER A 94 8.29 3.13 4.59
N LYS A 95 9.54 3.21 4.11
CA LYS A 95 10.60 4.03 4.70
C LYS A 95 10.28 5.53 4.68
N ASN A 96 9.62 6.02 3.63
CA ASN A 96 9.20 7.42 3.59
C ASN A 96 8.05 7.71 4.55
N LEU A 97 7.07 6.81 4.68
CA LEU A 97 6.02 6.91 5.70
C LEU A 97 6.55 6.83 7.13
N GLU A 98 7.56 6.00 7.38
CA GLU A 98 8.29 5.95 8.66
C GLU A 98 8.91 7.31 8.98
N ARG A 99 9.55 7.96 8.00
CA ARG A 99 10.14 9.30 8.15
C ARG A 99 9.09 10.38 8.40
N VAL A 100 7.91 10.29 7.78
CA VAL A 100 6.78 11.18 8.08
C VAL A 100 6.37 11.02 9.54
N THR A 101 6.21 9.77 10.00
CA THR A 101 5.82 9.45 11.38
C THR A 101 6.82 10.04 12.37
N LYS A 102 8.13 9.78 12.20
CA LYS A 102 9.19 10.34 13.05
C LYS A 102 9.21 11.87 13.06
N ASN A 103 9.01 12.49 11.90
CA ASN A 103 8.95 13.95 11.80
C ASN A 103 7.75 14.53 12.55
N LEU A 104 6.61 13.83 12.58
CA LEU A 104 5.45 14.23 13.38
C LEU A 104 5.68 14.00 14.88
N GLU A 105 6.32 12.88 15.27
CA GLU A 105 6.68 12.61 16.68
C GLU A 105 7.66 13.62 17.26
N GLU A 106 8.62 14.09 16.47
CA GLU A 106 9.55 15.15 16.87
C GLU A 106 8.81 16.45 17.23
N VAL A 107 7.70 16.73 16.54
CA VAL A 107 6.84 17.89 16.83
C VAL A 107 5.88 17.61 18.00
N ASP A 108 5.43 16.36 18.17
CA ASP A 108 4.44 15.98 19.18
C ASP A 108 4.86 16.23 20.62
N LYS A 109 6.16 16.24 20.89
CA LYS A 109 6.73 16.61 22.20
C LYS A 109 6.42 18.05 22.64
N THR A 110 5.74 18.86 21.80
CA THR A 110 5.53 20.28 22.04
C THR A 110 4.07 20.76 22.00
N VAL A 111 3.10 19.97 21.51
CA VAL A 111 1.72 20.48 21.26
C VAL A 111 0.63 19.39 21.36
N ASP A 112 -0.51 19.68 22.00
CA ASP A 112 -1.72 18.80 21.99
C ASP A 112 -2.32 18.57 20.58
N ALA A 113 -1.96 19.42 19.61
CA ALA A 113 -2.50 19.39 18.25
C ALA A 113 -2.08 18.14 17.48
N SER A 114 -0.92 17.59 17.78
CA SER A 114 -0.35 16.42 17.09
C SER A 114 -1.02 15.11 17.48
N LYS A 115 -1.55 14.97 18.70
CA LYS A 115 -2.42 13.84 19.07
C LYS A 115 -3.64 13.71 18.14
N ARG A 116 -4.32 14.84 17.85
CA ARG A 116 -5.46 14.88 16.93
C ARG A 116 -5.08 14.54 15.48
N ILE A 117 -3.84 14.81 15.09
CA ILE A 117 -3.32 14.42 13.78
C ILE A 117 -3.09 12.92 13.78
N PHE A 118 -2.43 12.37 14.80
CA PHE A 118 -2.18 10.93 14.91
C PHE A 118 -3.47 10.09 14.87
N GLU A 119 -4.54 10.53 15.54
CA GLU A 119 -5.86 9.88 15.48
C GLU A 119 -6.40 9.71 14.05
N LYS A 120 -6.09 10.64 13.14
CA LYS A 120 -6.51 10.59 11.73
C LYS A 120 -5.44 9.97 10.82
N PHE A 121 -4.17 10.12 11.18
CA PHE A 121 -3.02 9.64 10.42
C PHE A 121 -2.85 8.12 10.52
N VAL A 122 -2.88 7.59 11.74
CA VAL A 122 -2.70 6.15 12.02
C VAL A 122 -3.62 5.26 11.17
N PRO A 123 -4.95 5.48 11.10
CA PRO A 123 -5.81 4.60 10.30
C PRO A 123 -5.50 4.64 8.80
N LEU A 124 -5.01 5.76 8.27
CA LEU A 124 -4.59 5.84 6.86
C LEU A 124 -3.30 5.05 6.63
N VAL A 125 -2.32 5.17 7.52
CA VAL A 125 -1.07 4.40 7.45
C VAL A 125 -1.32 2.90 7.60
N VAL A 126 -2.25 2.48 8.48
CA VAL A 126 -2.63 1.06 8.63
C VAL A 126 -3.21 0.50 7.33
N LYS A 127 -4.06 1.25 6.63
CA LYS A 127 -4.58 0.84 5.32
C LYS A 127 -3.45 0.68 4.30
N ILE A 128 -2.55 1.66 4.21
CA ILE A 128 -1.39 1.57 3.31
C ILE A 128 -0.50 0.37 3.70
N ALA A 129 -0.25 0.17 4.99
CA ALA A 129 0.54 -0.95 5.51
C ALA A 129 -0.03 -2.32 5.10
N SER A 130 -1.35 -2.46 5.06
CA SER A 130 -1.99 -3.70 4.58
C SER A 130 -1.65 -4.02 3.12
N TRP A 131 -1.53 -2.99 2.27
CA TRP A 131 -1.08 -3.15 0.88
C TRP A 131 0.44 -3.34 0.74
N LEU A 132 1.21 -2.69 1.62
CA LEU A 132 2.67 -2.88 1.69
C LEU A 132 3.05 -4.31 2.10
N GLY A 133 2.17 -5.01 2.82
CA GLY A 133 2.39 -6.38 3.27
C GLY A 133 3.62 -6.48 4.17
N THR A 134 4.57 -7.35 3.84
CA THR A 134 5.80 -7.54 4.64
C THR A 134 6.70 -6.30 4.68
N ALA A 135 6.57 -5.39 3.70
CA ALA A 135 7.35 -4.14 3.68
C ALA A 135 6.93 -3.14 4.78
N ALA A 136 5.75 -3.32 5.38
CA ALA A 136 5.25 -2.45 6.44
C ALA A 136 5.99 -2.62 7.78
N GLY A 137 6.96 -3.54 7.90
CA GLY A 137 7.66 -3.85 9.15
C GLY A 137 8.13 -2.62 9.94
N ALA A 138 8.69 -1.62 9.26
CA ALA A 138 9.19 -0.39 9.88
C ALA A 138 8.08 0.58 10.35
N LEU A 139 6.86 0.45 9.83
CA LEU A 139 5.72 1.27 10.26
C LEU A 139 5.20 0.79 11.62
N TRP A 140 5.18 -0.52 11.86
CA TRP A 140 4.70 -1.08 13.12
C TRP A 140 5.55 -0.73 14.33
N THR A 141 6.83 -0.38 14.12
CA THR A 141 7.73 0.04 15.20
C THR A 141 7.63 1.53 15.53
N THR A 142 7.03 2.33 14.64
CA THR A 142 6.94 3.78 14.77
C THR A 142 5.54 4.29 15.02
N LEU A 143 4.49 3.49 14.75
CA LEU A 143 3.15 3.88 15.12
C LEU A 143 2.97 3.78 16.65
N PRO A 144 2.35 4.79 17.29
CA PRO A 144 2.04 4.70 18.71
C PRO A 144 1.12 3.49 18.96
N VAL A 145 1.42 2.73 20.03
CA VAL A 145 0.54 1.65 20.49
C VAL A 145 -0.72 2.31 21.04
N VAL A 146 -1.83 2.13 20.33
CA VAL A 146 -3.15 2.63 20.74
C VAL A 146 -3.80 1.67 21.72
#